data_AF-A0A2P8W943-F1
#
_entry.id   AF-A0A2P8W943-F1
#
_cell.length_a   1.000
_cell.length_b   1.000
_cell.length_c   1.000
_cell.angle_alpha   90.00
_cell.angle_beta   90.00
_cell.angle_gamma   90.00
#
_symmetry.space_group_name_H-M   'P 1'
#
loop_
_entity.id
_entity.type
_entity.pdbx_description
1 polymer ?
#
loop_
_entity_poly.entity_id
_entity_poly.type
_entity_poly.pdbx_seq_one_letter_code
_entity_poly.pdbx_strand_id
1 'polypeptide(L)'
;MYGLDFVKPGVKPGQVILAVDLTVAGSIEVVLGSIESLGYTPKIRHISYPSGVHVLAVLKDEQHQTVEDDYLIEEWQQLLSVVSSKAVHLWRGQAQPLANA
;
A
#
# COMPACT_ATOMS: atom_id res chain seq x y z
N MET A 1 -17.32 6.90 -5.66
CA MET A 1 -17.15 5.77 -4.72
C MET A 1 -15.79 5.18 -5.03
N TYR A 2 -14.74 5.65 -4.35
CA TYR A 2 -13.37 5.19 -4.61
C TYR A 2 -13.22 3.81 -3.95
N GLY A 3 -13.18 2.75 -4.75
CA GLY A 3 -13.02 1.38 -4.27
C GLY A 3 -11.63 1.19 -3.69
N LEU A 4 -11.50 1.46 -2.40
CA LEU A 4 -10.35 1.07 -1.61
C LEU A 4 -10.51 -0.43 -1.30
N ASP A 5 -9.73 -1.29 -1.97
CA ASP A 5 -9.66 -2.71 -1.61
C ASP A 5 -8.86 -2.85 -0.30
N PHE A 6 -9.57 -2.76 0.82
CA PHE A 6 -9.03 -2.66 2.18
C PHE A 6 -8.37 -3.93 2.74
N VAL A 7 -8.30 -5.04 1.99
CA VAL A 7 -7.83 -6.31 2.55
C VAL A 7 -6.80 -6.98 1.65
N LYS A 8 -5.53 -6.87 2.02
CA LYS A 8 -4.49 -7.81 1.61
C LYS A 8 -4.48 -9.01 2.57
N PRO A 9 -4.37 -10.26 2.07
CA PRO A 9 -4.07 -11.41 2.91
C PRO A 9 -2.77 -11.19 3.71
N GLY A 10 -2.86 -11.24 5.04
CA GLY A 10 -1.69 -11.28 5.94
C GLY A 10 -1.26 -9.98 6.62
N VAL A 11 -2.01 -8.87 6.45
CA VAL A 11 -1.75 -7.63 7.22
C VAL A 11 -2.23 -7.82 8.66
N LYS A 12 -1.35 -7.59 9.62
CA LYS A 12 -1.64 -7.80 11.05
C LYS A 12 -2.51 -6.67 11.60
N PRO A 13 -3.31 -6.91 12.66
CA PRO A 13 -3.98 -5.85 13.42
C PRO A 13 -3.03 -4.67 13.71
N GLY A 14 -3.44 -3.46 13.32
CA GLY A 14 -2.66 -2.24 13.53
C GLY A 14 -1.49 -2.03 12.56
N GLN A 15 -1.26 -2.95 11.63
CA GLN A 15 -0.27 -2.76 10.57
C GLN A 15 -0.85 -1.91 9.44
N VAL A 16 -0.08 -0.94 8.97
CA VAL A 16 -0.40 -0.09 7.82
C VAL A 16 0.69 -0.25 6.78
N ILE A 17 0.28 -0.54 5.55
CA ILE A 17 1.19 -0.73 4.41
C ILE A 17 0.76 0.20 3.29
N LEU A 18 1.68 1.04 2.84
CA LEU A 18 1.55 1.84 1.62
C LEU A 18 2.54 1.30 0.60
N ALA A 19 2.04 0.87 -0.56
CA ALA A 19 2.86 0.24 -1.59
C ALA A 19 2.40 0.63 -3.00
N VAL A 20 3.32 0.53 -3.95
CA VAL A 20 3.04 0.65 -5.38
C VAL A 20 3.35 -0.68 -6.07
N ASP A 21 2.39 -1.20 -6.83
CA ASP A 21 2.53 -2.40 -7.63
C ASP A 21 3.19 -2.10 -8.97
N LEU A 22 4.49 -2.39 -9.06
CA LEU A 22 5.31 -2.15 -10.23
C LEU A 22 4.93 -3.07 -11.40
N THR A 23 4.24 -4.19 -11.14
CA THR A 23 3.76 -5.09 -12.19
C THR A 23 2.65 -4.47 -13.03
N VAL A 24 1.89 -3.51 -12.46
CA VAL A 24 0.77 -2.85 -13.14
C VAL A 24 0.91 -1.33 -13.27
N ALA A 25 1.93 -0.73 -12.65
CA ALA A 25 2.18 0.72 -12.66
C ALA A 25 2.69 1.26 -14.02
N GLY A 26 3.11 0.39 -14.94
CA GLY A 26 3.69 0.78 -16.22
C GLY A 26 5.23 0.72 -16.19
N SER A 27 5.90 1.80 -16.63
CA SER A 27 7.37 1.83 -16.68
C SER A 27 7.97 1.88 -15.27
N ILE A 28 8.64 0.80 -14.88
CA ILE A 28 9.21 0.63 -13.54
C ILE A 28 10.22 1.73 -13.21
N GLU A 29 11.12 2.06 -14.13
CA GLU A 29 12.15 3.09 -13.92
C GLU A 29 11.54 4.47 -13.67
N VAL A 30 10.52 4.83 -14.45
CA VAL A 30 9.81 6.12 -14.30
C VAL A 30 9.08 6.16 -12.97
N VAL A 31 8.36 5.08 -12.63
CA VAL A 31 7.58 5.00 -11.38
C VAL A 31 8.48 5.07 -10.15
N LEU A 32 9.59 4.31 -10.14
CA LEU A 32 10.56 4.37 -9.05
C LEU A 32 11.20 5.76 -8.95
N GLY A 33 11.58 6.37 -10.07
CA GLY A 33 12.12 7.73 -10.06
C GLY A 33 11.14 8.77 -9.52
N SER A 34 9.85 8.66 -9.84
CA SER A 34 8.80 9.51 -9.27
C SER A 34 8.64 9.30 -7.77
N ILE A 35 8.59 8.04 -7.31
CA ILE A 35 8.48 7.69 -5.88
C ILE A 35 9.69 8.20 -5.08
N GLU A 36 10.91 8.04 -5.60
CA GLU A 36 12.14 8.53 -4.97
C GLU A 36 12.17 10.06 -4.93
N SER A 37 11.68 10.73 -5.96
CA SER A 37 11.55 12.20 -6.00
C SER A 37 10.56 12.74 -4.97
N LEU A 38 9.58 11.93 -4.55
CA LEU A 38 8.68 12.21 -3.43
C LEU A 38 9.34 11.98 -2.05
N GLY A 39 10.58 11.49 -2.01
CA GLY A 39 11.35 11.26 -0.78
C GLY A 39 11.23 9.86 -0.19
N TYR A 40 10.58 8.92 -0.89
CA TYR A 40 10.50 7.53 -0.43
C TYR A 40 11.77 6.74 -0.76
N THR A 41 12.08 5.76 0.09
CA THR A 41 13.10 4.73 -0.18
C THR A 41 12.43 3.36 -0.23
N PRO A 42 11.90 2.95 -1.40
CA PRO A 42 11.05 1.78 -1.50
C PRO A 42 11.80 0.47 -1.21
N LYS A 43 11.14 -0.44 -0.49
CA LYS A 43 11.60 -1.83 -0.34
C LYS A 43 10.88 -2.72 -1.35
N ILE A 44 11.63 -3.38 -2.22
CA ILE A 44 11.05 -4.29 -3.22
C ILE A 44 10.65 -5.62 -2.58
N ARG A 45 9.39 -6.03 -2.80
CA ARG A 45 8.87 -7.33 -2.35
C ARG A 45 8.13 -8.05 -3.46
N HIS A 46 8.34 -9.35 -3.55
CA HIS A 46 7.57 -10.23 -4.44
C HIS A 46 6.40 -10.81 -3.65
N ILE A 47 5.20 -10.74 -4.22
CA ILE A 47 3.98 -11.18 -3.57
C ILE A 47 3.18 -12.03 -4.54
N SER A 48 2.92 -13.26 -4.13
CA SER A 48 2.08 -14.18 -4.88
C SER A 48 0.61 -13.85 -4.65
N TYR A 49 -0.06 -13.40 -5.71
CA TYR A 49 -1.51 -13.32 -5.81
C TYR A 49 -2.03 -14.52 -6.60
N PRO A 50 -3.34 -14.86 -6.50
CA PRO A 50 -3.94 -15.87 -7.38
C PRO A 50 -3.76 -15.56 -8.87
N SER A 51 -3.63 -14.28 -9.25
CA SER A 51 -3.36 -13.81 -10.60
C SER A 51 -1.90 -14.01 -11.07
N GLY A 52 -0.97 -14.29 -10.16
CA GLY A 52 0.45 -14.38 -10.46
C GLY A 52 1.33 -13.69 -9.40
N VAL A 53 2.63 -13.61 -9.67
CA VAL A 53 3.58 -12.90 -8.79
C VAL A 53 3.61 -11.43 -9.17
N HIS A 54 3.33 -10.57 -8.19
CA HIS A 54 3.42 -9.12 -8.32
C HIS A 54 4.67 -8.60 -7.61
N VAL A 55 5.26 -7.55 -8.14
CA VAL A 55 6.44 -6.88 -7.59
C VAL A 55 5.99 -5.55 -6.98
N LEU A 56 6.07 -5.43 -5.66
CA LEU A 56 5.67 -4.22 -4.95
C LEU A 56 6.88 -3.40 -4.52
N ALA A 57 6.82 -2.10 -4.74
CA ALA A 57 7.59 -1.09 -4.03
C ALA A 57 6.86 -0.73 -2.73
N VAL A 58 7.30 -1.28 -1.60
CA VAL A 58 6.74 -0.98 -0.29
C VAL A 58 7.35 0.31 0.24
N LEU A 59 6.52 1.34 0.41
CA LEU A 59 6.91 2.69 0.82
C LEU A 59 6.85 2.85 2.34
N LYS A 60 5.77 2.34 2.93
CA LYS A 60 5.58 2.24 4.38
C LYS A 60 5.09 0.85 4.73
N ASP A 61 5.60 0.33 5.83
CA ASP A 61 5.22 -0.93 6.45
C ASP A 61 5.40 -0.74 7.95
N GLU A 62 4.35 -0.26 8.60
CA GLU A 62 4.39 0.30 9.96
C GLU A 62 3.41 -0.42 10.87
N GLN A 63 3.74 -0.52 12.16
CA GLN A 63 2.90 -1.15 13.17
C GLN A 63 2.49 -0.11 14.21
N HIS A 64 1.18 0.05 14.37
CA HIS A 64 0.57 1.01 15.28
C HIS A 64 -0.33 0.29 16.29
N GLN A 65 -0.54 0.90 17.47
CA GLN A 65 -1.54 0.40 18.43
C GLN A 65 -2.96 0.79 18.00
N THR A 66 -3.09 2.02 17.52
CA THR A 66 -4.32 2.61 16.98
C THR A 66 -3.95 3.41 15.74
N VAL A 67 -4.78 3.30 14.71
CA VAL A 67 -4.59 4.01 13.44
C VAL A 67 -5.86 4.83 13.23
N GLU A 68 -5.73 6.11 12.94
CA GLU A 68 -6.88 6.95 12.59
C GLU A 68 -7.37 6.61 11.18
N ASP A 69 -8.64 6.89 10.88
CA ASP A 69 -9.24 6.50 9.61
C ASP A 69 -8.66 7.26 8.41
N ASP A 70 -8.10 8.44 8.64
CA ASP A 70 -7.45 9.30 7.64
C ASP A 70 -5.93 9.16 7.60
N TYR A 71 -5.37 8.24 8.37
CA TYR A 71 -3.93 8.01 8.41
C TYR A 71 -3.38 7.67 7.01
N LEU A 72 -2.38 8.45 6.57
CA LEU A 72 -1.74 8.41 5.24
C LEU A 72 -2.64 8.77 4.04
N ILE A 73 -3.83 9.36 4.24
CA ILE A 73 -4.67 9.80 3.11
C ILE A 73 -3.94 10.84 2.24
N GLU A 74 -3.26 11.82 2.84
CA GLU A 74 -2.55 12.85 2.09
C GLU A 74 -1.40 12.27 1.26
N GLU A 75 -0.61 11.38 1.87
CA GLU A 75 0.48 10.67 1.18
C GLU A 75 -0.05 9.80 0.04
N TRP A 76 -1.17 9.09 0.27
CA TRP A 76 -1.82 8.31 -0.76
C TRP A 76 -2.28 9.19 -1.92
N GLN A 77 -2.90 10.34 -1.65
CA GLN A 77 -3.30 11.31 -2.68
C GLN A 77 -2.09 11.86 -3.45
N GLN A 78 -0.98 12.13 -2.76
CA GLN A 78 0.26 12.57 -3.40
C GLN A 78 0.79 11.49 -4.37
N LEU A 79 0.76 10.22 -3.97
CA LEU A 79 1.13 9.11 -4.86
C LEU A 79 0.19 9.00 -6.06
N LEU A 80 -1.12 9.15 -5.86
CA LEU A 80 -2.11 9.15 -6.94
C LEU A 80 -1.89 10.28 -7.97
N SER A 81 -1.20 11.36 -7.59
CA SER A 81 -0.89 12.44 -8.52
C SER A 81 0.20 12.08 -9.55
N VAL A 82 1.01 11.04 -9.26
CA VAL A 82 2.13 10.62 -10.12
C VAL A 82 2.08 9.14 -10.53
N VAL A 83 1.28 8.32 -9.85
CA VAL A 83 1.08 6.88 -10.11
C VAL A 83 -0.39 6.58 -10.35
N SER A 84 -0.67 5.66 -11.26
CA SER A 84 -2.04 5.18 -11.52
C SER A 84 -2.68 4.61 -10.25
N SER A 85 -3.96 4.97 -10.01
CA SER A 85 -4.73 4.47 -8.88
C SER A 85 -4.87 2.95 -8.81
N LYS A 86 -4.72 2.26 -9.95
CA LYS A 86 -4.74 0.78 -10.01
C LYS A 86 -3.49 0.15 -9.40
N ALA A 87 -2.39 0.90 -9.29
CA ALA A 87 -1.12 0.42 -8.79
C ALA A 87 -0.82 0.87 -7.36
N VAL A 88 -1.53 1.87 -6.83
CA VAL A 88 -1.31 2.35 -5.46
C VAL A 88 -2.19 1.57 -4.51
N HIS A 89 -1.56 0.95 -3.50
CA HIS A 89 -2.23 0.16 -2.49
C HIS A 89 -1.98 0.75 -1.10
N LEU A 90 -3.07 1.05 -0.39
CA LEU A 90 -3.07 1.37 1.03
C LEU A 90 -3.83 0.26 1.77
N TRP A 91 -3.11 -0.55 2.54
CA TRP A 91 -3.69 -1.62 3.33
C TRP A 91 -3.59 -1.30 4.81
N ARG A 92 -4.67 -1.58 5.53
CA ARG A 92 -4.73 -1.45 6.98
C ARG A 92 -5.25 -2.76 7.56
N GLY A 93 -4.49 -3.35 8.47
CA GLY A 93 -4.97 -4.48 9.22
C GLY A 93 -6.00 -4.01 10.23
N GLN A 94 -7.27 -4.32 9.97
CA GLN A 94 -8.32 -4.11 10.96
C GLN A 94 -7.98 -4.94 12.20
N ALA A 95 -8.06 -4.30 13.37
CA ALA A 95 -8.09 -5.06 14.61
C ALA A 95 -9.29 -6.02 14.52
N GLN A 96 -9.03 -7.30 14.74
CA GLN A 96 -10.09 -8.29 14.78
C GLN A 96 -11.11 -7.80 15.83
N PRO A 97 -12.39 -7.62 15.47
CA PRO A 97 -13.39 -7.26 16.48
C PRO A 97 -13.31 -8.33 17.57
N LEU A 98 -13.14 -7.90 18.82
CA LEU A 98 -13.19 -8.80 19.97
C LEU A 98 -14.47 -9.63 19.81
N ALA A 99 -14.31 -10.94 19.58
CA ALA A 99 -15.43 -11.85 19.67
C ALA A 99 -15.95 -11.72 21.11
N ASN A 100 -17.18 -11.24 21.26
CA ASN A 100 -17.83 -11.08 22.56
C ASN A 100 -17.63 -12.36 23.38
N ALA A 101 -16.92 -12.23 24.51
CA ALA A 101 -16.82 -13.25 25.55
C ALA A 101 -17.87 -12.99 26.62
#